data_AF-A0AAV5KRU6-F1
#
_entry.id   AF-A0AAV5KRU6-F1
#
_cell.length_a   1.000
_cell.length_b   1.000
_cell.length_c   1.000
_cell.angle_alpha   90.00
_cell.angle_beta   90.00
_cell.angle_gamma   90.00
#
_symmetry.space_group_name_H-M   'P 1'
#
loop_
_entity.id
_entity.type
_entity.pdbx_description
1 polymer ?
#
loop_
_entity_poly.entity_id
_entity_poly.type
_entity_poly.pdbx_seq_one_letter_code
_entity_poly.pdbx_strand_id
1 'polypeptide(L)' 'MQHDEVIWQVIRHKHCSYMAKINTGIFCRNPYNVTGICNRSSCPLANSRYATIRDHDGMFMLLLFTLFCLPFSC' A
#
# COMPACT_ATOMS: atom_id res chain seq x y z
N MET A 1 11.47 8.02 4.71
CA MET A 1 11.86 6.90 3.83
C MET A 1 12.54 5.74 4.58
N GLN A 2 13.32 5.99 5.63
CA GLN A 2 13.98 4.93 6.40
C GLN A 2 13.00 3.95 7.09
N HIS A 3 11.81 4.42 7.45
CA HIS A 3 10.78 3.59 8.09
C HIS A 3 10.10 2.60 7.12
N ASP A 4 9.96 2.94 5.84
CA ASP A 4 9.27 2.13 4.83
C ASP A 4 9.98 0.79 4.59
N GLU A 5 11.32 0.78 4.70
CA GLU A 5 12.14 -0.43 4.60
C GLU A 5 11.90 -1.40 5.75
N VAL A 6 11.90 -0.88 6.98
CA VAL A 6 11.71 -1.70 8.19
C VAL A 6 10.30 -2.29 8.21
N ILE A 7 9.28 -1.48 7.87
CA ILE A 7 7.91 -1.98 7.77
C ILE A 7 7.82 -3.11 6.74
N TRP A 8 8.41 -2.92 5.56
CA TRP A 8 8.40 -3.95 4.52
C TRP A 8 9.03 -5.27 4.99
N GLN A 9 10.19 -5.20 5.66
CA GLN A 9 10.86 -6.39 6.21
C GLN A 9 9.98 -7.12 7.23
N VAL A 10 9.31 -6.37 8.12
CA VAL A 10 8.42 -6.95 9.13
C VAL A 10 7.19 -7.60 8.47
N ILE A 11 6.56 -6.94 7.50
CA ILE A 11 5.35 -7.44 6.82
C ILE A 11 5.66 -8.66 5.96
N ARG A 12 6.80 -8.66 5.25
CA ARG A 12 7.20 -9.77 4.36
C ARG A 12 7.59 -11.04 5.12
N HIS A 13 8.30 -10.89 6.25
CA HIS A 13 8.86 -12.02 6.98
C HIS A 13 8.04 -12.48 8.19
N LYS A 14 7.18 -11.62 8.77
CA LYS A 14 6.24 -12.04 9.83
C LYS A 14 4.89 -12.44 9.24
N HIS A 15 3.92 -11.53 9.26
CA HIS A 15 2.55 -11.83 8.87
C HIS A 15 1.93 -10.62 8.19
N CYS A 16 1.36 -10.85 7.00
CA CYS A 16 0.55 -9.88 6.27
C CYS A 16 -0.82 -10.51 6.01
N SER A 17 -1.87 -10.00 6.65
CA SER A 17 -3.22 -10.56 6.54
C SER A 17 -3.79 -10.51 5.12
N TYR A 18 -3.29 -9.58 4.30
CA TYR A 18 -3.73 -9.39 2.91
C TYR A 18 -2.87 -10.13 1.89
N MET A 19 -1.75 -10.73 2.30
CA MET A 19 -0.83 -11.43 1.40
C MET A 19 -1.35 -12.84 1.09
N ALA A 20 -1.55 -13.13 -0.19
CA ALA A 20 -1.86 -14.46 -0.70
C ALA A 20 -0.66 -14.99 -1.47
N LYS A 21 -0.06 -16.09 -0.98
CA LYS A 21 1.00 -16.81 -1.68
C LYS A 21 0.36 -17.87 -2.57
N ILE A 22 0.61 -17.79 -3.88
CA ILE A 22 0.14 -18.74 -4.88
C ILE A 22 1.37 -19.28 -5.60
N ASN A 23 1.30 -20.46 -6.23
CA ASN A 23 2.43 -21.03 -6.98
C ASN A 23 2.96 -20.10 -8.09
N THR A 24 2.11 -19.21 -8.62
CA THR A 24 2.46 -18.23 -9.66
C THR A 24 3.10 -16.95 -9.12
N GLY A 25 3.07 -16.69 -7.81
CA GLY A 25 3.64 -15.48 -7.21
C GLY A 25 2.95 -15.01 -5.94
N ILE A 26 3.32 -13.81 -5.52
CA ILE A 26 2.82 -13.19 -4.28
C ILE A 26 1.84 -12.06 -4.63
N PHE A 27 0.60 -12.22 -4.20
CA PHE A 27 -0.47 -11.26 -4.42
C PHE A 27 -0.96 -10.64 -3.11
N CYS A 28 -1.56 -9.46 -3.23
CA CYS A 28 -2.04 -8.65 -2.12
C CYS A 28 -3.54 -8.40 -2.37
N ARG A 29 -4.43 -8.90 -1.49
CA ARG A 29 -5.90 -8.72 -1.56
C ARG A 29 -6.39 -7.39 -1.00
N ASN A 30 -5.46 -6.51 -0.64
CA ASN A 30 -5.81 -5.20 -0.10
C ASN A 30 -6.45 -4.35 -1.20
N PRO A 31 -7.64 -3.78 -0.98
CA PRO A 31 -8.38 -3.12 -2.04
C PRO A 31 -7.75 -1.77 -2.43
N TYR A 32 -6.86 -1.22 -1.60
CA TYR A 32 -6.04 -0.04 -1.94
C TYR A 32 -4.77 -0.39 -2.74
N ASN A 33 -4.54 -1.63 -3.14
CA ASN A 33 -3.45 -1.95 -4.04
C ASN A 33 -3.94 -1.96 -5.48
N VAL A 34 -3.56 -0.95 -6.27
CA VAL A 34 -3.96 -0.82 -7.69
C VAL A 34 -3.44 -1.98 -8.53
N THR A 35 -2.25 -2.50 -8.22
CA THR A 35 -1.60 -3.55 -9.01
C THR A 35 -1.99 -4.98 -8.62
N GLY A 36 -2.54 -5.18 -7.41
CA GLY A 36 -2.80 -6.51 -6.84
C GLY A 36 -1.54 -7.34 -6.51
N ILE A 37 -0.34 -6.86 -6.85
CA ILE A 37 0.93 -7.53 -6.59
C ILE A 37 1.49 -7.06 -5.25
N CYS A 38 2.00 -8.01 -4.46
CA CYS A 38 2.61 -7.71 -3.17
C CYS A 38 4.12 -7.47 -3.36
N ASN A 39 4.49 -6.22 -3.66
CA ASN A 39 5.88 -5.79 -3.81
C ASN A 39 6.18 -4.59 -2.88
N ARG A 40 7.46 -4.30 -2.62
CA ARG A 40 7.89 -3.19 -1.75
C ARG A 40 7.27 -1.86 -2.20
N SER A 41 7.24 -1.59 -3.50
CA SER A 41 6.70 -0.33 -4.04
C SER A 41 5.17 -0.32 -4.14
N SER A 42 4.53 -1.49 -4.26
CA SER A 42 3.08 -1.60 -4.46
C SER A 42 2.30 -1.76 -3.16
N CYS A 43 2.93 -2.20 -2.07
CA CYS A 43 2.24 -2.48 -0.83
C CYS A 43 1.90 -1.16 -0.11
N PRO A 44 0.61 -0.79 0.00
CA PRO A 44 0.22 0.48 0.63
C PRO A 44 0.46 0.49 2.14
N LEU A 45 0.58 -0.69 2.77
CA LEU A 45 0.92 -0.83 4.19
C LEU A 45 2.39 -0.52 4.49
N ALA A 46 3.27 -0.73 3.53
CA ALA A 46 4.71 -0.52 3.70
C ALA A 46 5.17 0.89 3.32
N ASN A 47 4.33 1.65 2.61
CA ASN A 47 4.68 2.98 2.12
C ASN A 47 3.88 4.05 2.84
N SER A 48 4.60 5.01 3.40
CA SER A 48 4.07 6.21 4.06
C SER A 48 3.46 7.24 3.10
N ARG A 49 3.68 7.07 1.78
CA ARG A 49 3.07 7.86 0.70
C ARG A 49 2.55 6.93 -0.38
N TYR A 50 1.25 6.96 -0.64
CA TYR A 50 0.64 6.20 -1.73
C TYR A 50 -0.57 6.93 -2.31
N ALA A 51 -0.86 6.66 -3.59
CA ALA A 51 -1.99 7.22 -4.30
C ALA A 51 -2.76 6.08 -4.99
N THR A 52 -4.08 6.09 -4.89
CA THR A 52 -4.94 5.08 -5.53
C THR A 52 -6.13 5.75 -6.17
N ILE A 53 -6.47 5.35 -7.39
CA ILE A 53 -7.71 5.75 -8.05
C ILE A 53 -8.79 4.76 -7.63
N ARG A 54 -9.95 5.27 -7.22
CA ARG A 54 -11.11 4.45 -6.92
C ARG A 54 -12.33 5.02 -7.62
N ASP A 55 -13.09 4.13 -8.23
CA ASP A 55 -14.43 4.43 -8.68
C ASP A 55 -15.41 4.25 -7.52
N HIS A 56 -16.12 5.31 -7.17
CA HIS A 56 -17.23 5.28 -6.26
C HIS A 56 -18.43 5.94 -6.94
N ASP A 57 -19.51 5.18 -7.17
CA ASP A 57 -20.76 5.67 -7.78
C ASP A 57 -20.58 6.47 -9.09
N GLY A 58 -19.68 6.02 -9.97
CA GLY A 58 -19.42 6.67 -11.27
C GLY A 58 -18.53 7.91 -11.20
N MET A 59 -18.00 8.25 -10.02
CA MET A 59 -17.01 9.31 -9.83
C MET A 59 -15.64 8.71 -9.52
N PHE A 60 -14.64 9.09 -10.33
CA PHE A 60 -13.25 8.74 -10.11
C PHE A 60 -12.68 9.61 -8.98
N MET A 61 -12.38 9.00 -7.84
CA MET A 61 -11.81 9.69 -6.69
C MET A 61 -10.33 9.29 -6.52
N LEU A 62 -9.47 10.30 -6.44
CA LEU A 62 -8.06 10.13 -6.13
C LEU A 62 -7.88 10.13 -4.61
N LEU A 63 -7.54 8.97 -4.06
CA LEU A 63 -7.17 8.84 -2.65
C LEU A 63 -5.65 8.98 -2.53
N LEU A 64 -5.22 10.08 -1.90
CA LEU A 64 -3.82 10.33 -1.57
C LEU A 64 -3.62 10.13 -0.07
N PHE A 65 -2.68 9.26 0.29
CA PHE A 65 -2.23 9.11 1.66
C PHE A 65 -0.79 9.61 1.77
N THR A 66 -0.54 10.56 2.66
CA THR A 66 0.80 11.03 2.99
C THR A 66 0.88 11.32 4.48
N LEU A 67 1.87 10.74 5.14
CA LEU A 67 2.09 10.92 6.59
C LEU A 67 2.49 12.35 6.98
N PHE A 68 2.90 13.20 6.04
CA PHE A 68 3.49 14.52 6.33
C PHE A 68 2.57 15.71 6.08
N CYS A 69 1.39 15.50 5.48
CA CYS A 69 0.45 16.60 5.23
C CYS A 69 -0.55 16.74 6.38
N LEU A 70 -0.04 16.93 7.60
CA LEU A 70 -0.78 17.65 8.63
C LEU A 70 -0.63 19.15 8.31
N PRO A 71 -1.68 19.97 8.47
CA PRO A 71 -1.71 21.37 8.00
C PRO A 71 -0.79 22.34 8.77
N PHE A 72 0.22 21.84 9.49
CA PHE A 72 0.96 22.61 10.49
C PHE A 72 2.49 22.67 10.30
N SER A 73 3.03 22.30 9.15
CA SER A 73 4.45 22.55 8.85
C SER A 73 4.68 22.64 7.34
N CYS A 74 4.49 23.85 6.81
CA CYS A 74 5.10 24.27 5.56
C CYS A 74 6.17 25.32 5.88
#